data_AF-A0A167SV54-F1
#
_entry.id   AF-A0A167SV54-F1
#
_cell.length_a   1.000
_cell.length_b   1.000
_cell.length_c   1.000
_cell.angle_alpha   90.00
_cell.angle_beta   90.00
_cell.angle_gamma   90.00
#
_symmetry.space_group_name_H-M   'P 1'
#
loop_
_entity.id
_entity.type
_entity.pdbx_description
1 polymer ?
#
loop_
_entity_poly.entity_id
_entity_poly.type
_entity_poly.pdbx_seq_one_letter_code
_entity_poly.pdbx_strand_id
1 'polypeptide(L)'
;MAFVGIHREGSHQTRPLILDDVKAAHFDHFLSILYPYAYGAYTANTVEDWTAILHFADEWNFQSIRELAITQLFPIATDAEKIILGRQYAINEWLGDAYLAVCMRDQSLTKEEGRRMQVDDIIEIHAVRQQF
;
A
#
# COMPACT_ATOMS: atom_id res chain seq x y z
N MET A 1 -24.41 32.01 -26.37
CA MET A 1 -24.03 30.69 -25.83
C MET A 1 -22.57 30.44 -26.20
N ALA A 2 -21.65 30.60 -25.26
CA ALA A 2 -20.25 30.23 -25.46
C ALA A 2 -20.03 28.87 -24.77
N PHE A 3 -19.60 27.87 -25.55
CA PHE A 3 -19.13 26.59 -25.03
C PHE A 3 -17.88 26.89 -24.19
N VAL A 4 -17.98 26.80 -22.86
CA VAL A 4 -16.79 26.66 -22.02
C VAL A 4 -16.24 25.27 -22.34
N GLY A 5 -15.23 25.23 -23.21
CA GLY A 5 -14.47 24.03 -23.48
C GLY A 5 -13.89 23.53 -22.16
N ILE A 6 -14.39 22.39 -21.69
CA ILE A 6 -13.86 21.71 -20.51
C ILE A 6 -12.50 21.14 -20.92
N HIS A 7 -11.48 21.97 -20.92
CA HIS A 7 -10.14 21.57 -21.30
C HIS A 7 -9.54 20.73 -20.18
N ARG A 8 -9.29 19.44 -20.46
CA ARG A 8 -8.73 18.47 -19.51
C ARG A 8 -7.31 18.87 -19.08
N GLU A 9 -7.00 18.67 -17.80
CA GLU A 9 -5.64 18.78 -17.26
C GLU A 9 -4.70 17.77 -17.96
N GLY A 10 -3.42 18.11 -18.05
CA GLY A 10 -2.42 17.30 -18.77
C GLY A 10 -2.48 17.37 -20.30
N SER A 11 -3.32 18.24 -20.89
CA SER A 11 -3.46 18.36 -22.35
C SER A 11 -2.47 19.33 -23.02
N HIS A 12 -1.74 20.14 -22.24
CA HIS A 12 -0.83 21.15 -22.76
C HIS A 12 0.33 21.39 -21.79
N GLN A 13 1.51 21.78 -22.28
CA GLN A 13 2.69 22.06 -21.42
C GLN A 13 2.42 23.14 -20.37
N THR A 14 1.51 24.08 -20.66
CA THR A 14 1.10 25.15 -19.74
C THR A 14 0.02 24.71 -18.74
N ARG A 15 -0.42 23.44 -18.79
CA ARG A 15 -1.43 22.83 -17.90
C ARG A 15 -1.02 21.39 -17.57
N PRO A 16 0.04 21.20 -16.75
CA PRO A 16 0.45 19.88 -16.33
C PRO A 16 -0.64 19.18 -15.53
N LEU A 17 -0.61 17.85 -15.52
CA LEU A 17 -1.35 17.07 -14.53
C LEU A 17 -0.60 17.15 -13.21
N ILE A 18 -1.25 17.69 -12.17
CA ILE A 18 -0.67 17.74 -10.83
C ILE A 18 -1.07 16.45 -10.11
N LEU A 19 -0.06 15.76 -9.57
CA LEU A 19 -0.26 14.60 -8.71
C LEU A 19 -0.13 15.09 -7.27
N ASP A 20 -1.25 15.49 -6.68
CA ASP A 20 -1.29 15.91 -5.27
C ASP A 20 -1.00 14.71 -4.36
N ASP A 21 -0.38 14.96 -3.20
CA ASP A 21 -0.01 13.94 -2.21
C ASP A 21 0.96 12.83 -2.69
N VAL A 22 1.62 13.02 -3.83
CA VAL A 22 2.62 12.10 -4.38
C VAL A 22 4.04 12.60 -4.10
N LYS A 23 4.82 11.86 -3.30
CA LYS A 23 6.27 12.07 -3.20
C LYS A 23 6.92 11.68 -4.52
N ALA A 24 7.79 12.54 -5.07
CA ALA A 24 8.50 12.28 -6.32
C ALA A 24 9.24 10.92 -6.31
N ALA A 25 9.92 10.59 -5.20
CA ALA A 25 10.62 9.30 -5.05
C ALA A 25 9.69 8.08 -5.14
N HIS A 26 8.46 8.18 -4.62
CA HIS A 26 7.47 7.11 -4.70
C HIS A 26 7.02 6.88 -6.15
N PHE A 27 6.81 7.96 -6.89
CA PHE A 27 6.45 7.89 -8.31
C PHE A 27 7.61 7.35 -9.15
N ASP A 28 8.85 7.74 -8.86
CA ASP A 28 10.05 7.20 -9.52
C ASP A 28 10.15 5.68 -9.34
N HIS A 29 9.86 5.15 -8.15
CA HIS A 29 9.81 3.71 -7.92
C HIS A 29 8.74 3.03 -8.79
N PHE A 30 7.53 3.59 -8.86
CA PHE A 30 6.47 3.06 -9.71
C PHE A 30 6.85 3.09 -11.21
N LEU A 31 7.43 4.20 -11.68
CA LEU A 31 7.92 4.32 -13.05
C LEU A 31 9.05 3.32 -13.34
N SER A 32 9.88 2.98 -12.36
CA SER A 32 10.94 1.98 -12.55
C SER A 32 10.41 0.56 -12.80
N ILE A 33 9.17 0.27 -12.39
CA ILE A 33 8.48 -0.99 -12.71
C ILE A 33 7.94 -0.97 -14.14
N LEU A 34 7.39 0.16 -14.59
CA LEU A 34 6.87 0.33 -15.94
C LEU A 34 7.97 0.43 -17.01
N TYR A 35 9.08 1.07 -16.65
CA TYR A 35 10.21 1.36 -17.52
C TYR A 35 11.50 0.81 -16.89
N PRO A 36 11.62 -0.52 -16.75
CA PRO A 36 12.77 -1.12 -16.09
C PRO A 36 14.02 -0.95 -16.94
N TYR A 37 15.13 -0.59 -16.30
CA TYR A 37 16.44 -0.66 -16.94
C TYR A 37 16.83 -2.11 -17.26
N ALA A 38 16.45 -3.05 -16.39
CA ALA A 38 16.59 -4.49 -16.60
C ALA A 38 15.40 -5.22 -15.98
N TYR A 39 14.82 -6.19 -16.69
CA TYR A 39 13.68 -6.95 -16.19
C TYR A 39 14.04 -7.73 -14.92
N GLY A 40 13.16 -7.64 -13.91
CA GLY A 40 13.34 -8.30 -12.62
C GLY A 40 14.30 -7.58 -11.66
N ALA A 41 14.96 -6.50 -12.09
CA ALA A 41 15.72 -5.63 -11.19
C ALA A 41 14.80 -4.50 -10.69
N TYR A 42 14.62 -4.42 -9.37
CA TYR A 42 13.77 -3.42 -8.74
C TYR A 42 14.62 -2.41 -7.96
N THR A 43 14.21 -1.15 -7.99
CA THR A 43 14.84 -0.09 -7.18
C THR A 43 14.23 0.01 -5.78
N ALA A 44 13.01 -0.52 -5.61
CA ALA A 44 12.28 -0.59 -4.35
C ALA A 44 12.80 -1.74 -3.48
N ASN A 45 13.10 -1.46 -2.22
CA ASN A 45 13.68 -2.43 -1.28
C ASN A 45 13.03 -2.41 0.11
N THR A 46 12.22 -1.41 0.41
CA THR A 46 11.60 -1.24 1.73
C THR A 46 10.08 -1.46 1.66
N VAL A 47 9.46 -1.65 2.84
CA VAL A 47 8.00 -1.68 2.96
C VAL A 47 7.39 -0.36 2.47
N GLU A 48 8.03 0.78 2.74
CA GLU A 48 7.56 2.10 2.25
C GLU A 48 7.56 2.15 0.73
N ASP A 49 8.65 1.75 0.07
CA ASP A 49 8.77 1.78 -1.39
C ASP A 49 7.69 0.91 -2.05
N TRP A 50 7.55 -0.34 -1.59
CA TRP A 50 6.59 -1.27 -2.17
C TRP A 50 5.14 -0.92 -1.83
N THR A 51 4.88 -0.31 -0.66
CA THR A 51 3.56 0.24 -0.32
C THR A 51 3.20 1.39 -1.26
N ALA A 52 4.17 2.23 -1.63
CA ALA A 52 3.93 3.32 -2.57
C ALA A 52 3.66 2.80 -3.99
N ILE A 53 4.40 1.79 -4.45
CA ILE A 53 4.11 1.11 -5.72
C ILE A 53 2.71 0.49 -5.70
N LEU A 54 2.34 -0.20 -4.61
CA LEU A 54 1.01 -0.77 -4.42
C LEU A 54 -0.07 0.30 -4.49
N HIS A 55 0.14 1.45 -3.84
CA HIS A 55 -0.78 2.57 -3.86
C HIS A 55 -1.12 3.04 -5.27
N PHE A 56 -0.10 3.36 -6.08
CA PHE A 56 -0.31 3.78 -7.47
C PHE A 56 -0.92 2.69 -8.34
N ALA A 57 -0.49 1.45 -8.14
CA ALA A 57 -1.01 0.33 -8.91
C ALA A 57 -2.51 0.10 -8.64
N ASP A 58 -2.93 0.23 -7.39
CA ASP A 58 -4.34 0.11 -6.99
C ASP A 58 -5.16 1.31 -7.49
N GLU A 59 -4.70 2.54 -7.24
CA GLU A 59 -5.39 3.76 -7.63
C GLU A 59 -5.59 3.87 -9.15
N TRP A 60 -4.58 3.49 -9.93
CA TRP A 60 -4.62 3.56 -11.40
C TRP A 60 -4.98 2.23 -12.07
N ASN A 61 -5.41 1.23 -11.31
CA ASN A 61 -5.87 -0.07 -11.80
C ASN A 61 -4.83 -0.89 -12.61
N PHE A 62 -3.54 -0.80 -12.26
CA PHE A 62 -2.49 -1.66 -12.79
C PHE A 62 -2.44 -3.00 -12.04
N GLN A 63 -3.37 -3.90 -12.36
CA GLN A 63 -3.57 -5.16 -11.64
C GLN A 63 -2.31 -6.04 -11.55
N SER A 64 -1.52 -6.16 -12.62
CA SER A 64 -0.29 -6.97 -12.61
C SER A 64 0.80 -6.38 -11.70
N ILE A 65 0.90 -5.05 -11.62
CA ILE A 65 1.85 -4.36 -10.73
C ILE A 65 1.36 -4.45 -9.29
N ARG A 66 0.03 -4.38 -9.07
CA ARG A 66 -0.59 -4.59 -7.76
C ARG A 66 -0.22 -5.98 -7.21
N GLU A 67 -0.37 -7.03 -8.01
CA GLU A 67 0.00 -8.41 -7.65
C GLU A 67 1.51 -8.56 -7.39
N LEU A 68 2.35 -7.91 -8.20
CA LEU A 68 3.79 -7.86 -7.97
C LEU A 68 4.11 -7.20 -6.61
N ALA A 69 3.53 -6.04 -6.31
CA ALA A 69 3.79 -5.32 -5.07
C ALA A 69 3.34 -6.12 -3.84
N ILE A 70 2.17 -6.78 -3.91
CA ILE A 70 1.70 -7.71 -2.88
C ILE A 70 2.73 -8.84 -2.67
N THR A 71 3.19 -9.46 -3.75
CA THR A 71 4.19 -10.54 -3.70
C THR A 71 5.49 -10.09 -3.03
N GLN A 72 5.96 -8.87 -3.32
CA GLN A 72 7.20 -8.33 -2.76
C GLN A 72 7.05 -7.84 -1.32
N LEU A 73 5.88 -7.33 -0.94
CA LEU A 73 5.57 -6.90 0.44
C LEU A 73 5.45 -8.07 1.41
N PHE A 74 4.82 -9.18 0.98
CA PHE A 74 4.53 -10.31 1.87
C PHE A 74 5.72 -10.81 2.72
N PRO A 75 6.93 -11.01 2.16
CA PRO A 75 8.07 -11.48 2.95
C PRO A 75 8.72 -10.41 3.84
N ILE A 76 8.50 -9.12 3.60
CA ILE A 76 9.21 -8.02 4.29
C ILE A 76 8.33 -7.25 5.28
N ALA A 77 7.01 -7.26 5.10
CA ALA A 77 6.07 -6.58 5.97
C ALA A 77 5.92 -7.34 7.30
N THR A 78 5.89 -6.60 8.40
CA THR A 78 5.53 -7.14 9.72
C THR A 78 4.07 -7.58 9.75
N ASP A 79 3.69 -8.45 10.70
CA ASP A 79 2.30 -8.91 10.81
C ASP A 79 1.32 -7.76 11.07
N ALA A 80 1.75 -6.74 11.83
CA ALA A 80 0.96 -5.53 12.02
C ALA A 80 0.76 -4.74 10.71
N GLU A 81 1.82 -4.59 9.90
CA GLU A 81 1.73 -3.95 8.58
C GLU A 81 0.87 -4.76 7.62
N LYS A 82 0.92 -6.10 7.67
CA LYS A 82 0.06 -6.97 6.86
C LYS A 82 -1.42 -6.75 7.17
N ILE A 83 -1.79 -6.54 8.44
CA ILE A 83 -3.17 -6.19 8.82
C ILE A 83 -3.54 -4.82 8.23
N ILE A 84 -2.71 -3.80 8.44
CA ILE A 84 -2.96 -2.42 7.98
C ILE A 84 -3.12 -2.38 6.45
N LEU A 85 -2.14 -2.93 5.72
CA LEU A 85 -2.14 -2.96 4.26
C LEU A 85 -3.23 -3.88 3.72
N GLY A 86 -3.49 -5.01 4.39
CA GLY A 86 -4.53 -5.95 4.02
C GLY A 86 -5.92 -5.33 4.10
N ARG A 87 -6.19 -4.52 5.13
CA ARG A 87 -7.42 -3.72 5.22
C ARG A 87 -7.47 -2.61 4.20
N GLN A 88 -6.38 -1.84 4.04
CA GLN A 88 -6.33 -0.68 3.15
C GLN A 88 -6.53 -1.06 1.68
N TYR A 89 -5.94 -2.16 1.22
CA TYR A 89 -5.93 -2.58 -0.19
C TYR A 89 -6.74 -3.86 -0.45
N ALA A 90 -7.59 -4.26 0.50
CA ALA A 90 -8.43 -5.46 0.42
C ALA A 90 -7.66 -6.77 0.13
N ILE A 91 -6.50 -6.97 0.76
CA ILE A 91 -5.68 -8.19 0.66
C ILE A 91 -6.07 -9.16 1.78
N ASN A 92 -7.26 -9.75 1.65
CA ASN A 92 -7.88 -10.57 2.71
C ASN A 92 -7.07 -11.82 3.08
N GLU A 93 -6.30 -12.36 2.13
CA GLU A 93 -5.43 -13.53 2.30
C GLU A 93 -4.34 -13.36 3.37
N TRP A 94 -3.97 -12.12 3.72
CA TRP A 94 -2.97 -11.86 4.77
C TRP A 94 -3.58 -11.81 6.17
N LEU A 95 -4.86 -11.46 6.28
CA LEU A 95 -5.44 -11.02 7.55
C LEU A 95 -5.46 -12.13 8.60
N GLY A 96 -5.91 -13.33 8.24
CA GLY A 96 -6.07 -14.44 9.19
C GLY A 96 -4.75 -14.82 9.87
N ASP A 97 -3.71 -15.07 9.08
CA ASP A 97 -2.39 -15.45 9.60
C ASP A 97 -1.73 -14.29 10.36
N ALA A 98 -1.91 -13.06 9.90
CA ALA A 98 -1.35 -11.89 10.56
C ALA A 98 -2.01 -11.61 11.93
N TYR A 99 -3.34 -11.74 12.04
CA TYR A 99 -4.03 -11.64 13.34
C TYR A 99 -3.52 -12.69 14.31
N LEU A 100 -3.42 -13.94 13.87
CA LEU A 100 -2.92 -15.02 14.70
C LEU A 100 -1.49 -14.73 15.18
N ALA A 101 -0.60 -14.32 14.28
CA ALA A 101 0.78 -13.97 14.62
C ALA A 101 0.87 -12.82 15.64
N VAL A 102 0.06 -11.76 15.46
CA VAL A 102 -0.01 -10.64 16.42
C VAL A 102 -0.59 -11.05 17.77
N CYS A 103 -1.53 -12.00 17.81
CA CYS A 103 -2.07 -12.53 19.06
C CYS A 103 -1.06 -13.39 19.81
N MET A 104 -0.33 -14.24 19.09
CA MET A 104 0.60 -15.23 19.66
C MET A 104 1.95 -14.66 20.09
N ARG A 105 2.36 -13.49 19.59
CA ARG A 105 3.62 -12.86 20.01
C ARG A 105 3.56 -12.42 21.48
N ASP A 106 4.67 -12.44 22.22
CA ASP A 106 4.70 -12.00 23.63
C ASP A 106 4.39 -10.51 23.80
N GLN A 107 4.78 -9.69 22.82
CA GLN A 107 4.64 -8.25 22.89
C GLN A 107 3.22 -7.79 22.51
N SER A 108 2.62 -6.95 23.35
CA SER A 108 1.36 -6.27 23.03
C SER A 108 1.48 -5.38 21.78
N LEU A 109 0.35 -4.92 21.24
CA LEU A 109 0.36 -3.88 20.22
C LEU A 109 1.08 -2.63 20.75
N THR A 110 2.01 -2.12 19.96
CA THR A 110 2.63 -0.83 20.23
C THR A 110 1.64 0.30 19.95
N LYS A 111 1.87 1.46 20.55
CA LYS A 111 1.05 2.65 20.28
C LYS A 111 1.09 3.06 18.81
N GLU A 112 2.19 2.79 18.12
CA GLU A 112 2.34 3.16 16.71
C GLU A 112 1.54 2.24 15.79
N GLU A 113 1.62 0.92 16.01
CA GLU A 113 0.76 -0.05 15.31
C GLU A 113 -0.72 0.27 15.56
N GLY A 114 -1.10 0.49 16.83
CA GLY A 114 -2.49 0.80 17.19
C GLY A 114 -3.03 2.11 16.61
N ARG A 115 -2.18 3.10 16.31
CA ARG A 115 -2.63 4.34 15.64
C ARG A 115 -2.92 4.14 14.15
N ARG A 116 -2.28 3.16 13.53
CA ARG A 116 -2.38 2.88 12.10
C ARG A 116 -3.44 1.81 11.79
N MET A 117 -3.81 0.99 12.77
CA MET A 117 -4.86 -0.02 12.65
C MET A 117 -6.27 0.58 12.78
N GLN A 118 -7.26 -0.12 12.21
CA GLN A 118 -8.65 0.22 12.44
C GLN A 118 -9.07 -0.25 13.84
N VAL A 119 -10.08 0.40 14.41
CA VAL A 119 -10.58 0.07 15.76
C VAL A 119 -11.05 -1.38 15.84
N ASP A 120 -11.70 -1.88 14.80
CA ASP A 120 -12.20 -3.25 14.73
C ASP A 120 -11.05 -4.28 14.79
N ASP A 121 -9.93 -4.01 14.09
CA ASP A 121 -8.74 -4.87 14.14
C ASP A 121 -8.18 -4.99 15.57
N ILE A 122 -8.15 -3.87 16.29
CA ILE A 122 -7.65 -3.81 17.67
C ILE A 122 -8.55 -4.61 18.61
N ILE A 123 -9.87 -4.47 18.44
CA ILE A 123 -10.87 -5.21 19.25
C ILE A 123 -10.74 -6.71 19.00
N GLU A 124 -10.60 -7.13 17.74
CA GLU A 124 -10.47 -8.54 17.36
C GLU A 124 -9.19 -9.17 17.93
N ILE A 125 -8.05 -8.49 17.79
CA ILE A 125 -6.77 -8.93 18.38
C ILE A 125 -6.89 -9.10 19.90
N HIS A 126 -7.51 -8.14 20.57
CA HIS A 126 -7.66 -8.18 22.02
C HIS A 126 -8.61 -9.32 22.46
N ALA A 127 -9.72 -9.52 21.76
CA ALA A 127 -10.68 -10.58 22.05
C ALA A 127 -10.05 -11.97 21.92
N VAL A 128 -9.28 -12.21 20.86
CA VAL A 128 -8.60 -13.49 20.62
C VAL A 128 -7.53 -13.75 21.70
N ARG A 129 -6.73 -12.73 22.05
CA ARG A 129 -5.69 -12.87 23.08
C ARG A 129 -6.22 -13.24 24.47
N GLN A 130 -7.43 -12.85 24.83
CA GLN A 130 -8.02 -13.20 26.13
C GLN A 130 -8.50 -14.66 26.23
N GLN A 131 -8.62 -15.35 25.09
CA GLN A 131 -9.04 -16.76 25.07
C GLN A 131 -7.88 -17.74 25.29
N PHE A 132 -6.65 -17.24 25.30
CA PHE A 132 -5.41 -17.97 25.59
C PHE A 132 -4.83 -17.53 26.93
#